data_AF-A0A955B742-F1
#
_entry.id   AF-A0A955B742-F1
#
_cell.length_a   1.000
_cell.length_b   1.000
_cell.length_c   1.000
_cell.angle_alpha   90.00
_cell.angle_beta   90.00
_cell.angle_gamma   90.00
#
_symmetry.space_group_name_H-M   'P 1'
#
loop_
_entity.id
_entity.type
_entity.pdbx_description
1 polymer ?
#
loop_
_entity_poly.entity_id
_entity_poly.type
_entity_poly.pdbx_seq_one_letter_code
_entity_poly.pdbx_strand_id
1 'polypeptide(L)'
;MHADRNIVIIGALRDDFRLSFFNAALMKDPDGVLEKQGPNTQHPDMIRFTANNQVAKLKPVIESYLVEAIGYAEAGIKPPKQERDVQLPDELLEALESDPELAESFYGLTPGRQRSYVINLNSAKKAETRVSRIEKFRDKILAGKGAMER
;
A
#
# COMPACT_ATOMS: atom_id res chain seq x y z
N MET A 1 8.77 19.01 2.98
CA MET A 1 8.29 19.10 1.60
C MET A 1 9.35 19.79 0.78
N HIS A 2 9.48 19.44 -0.51
CA HIS A 2 10.39 20.11 -1.45
C HIS A 2 9.79 20.04 -2.86
N ALA A 3 9.91 21.11 -3.64
CA ALA A 3 9.36 21.20 -5.01
C ALA A 3 7.89 20.71 -5.11
N ASP A 4 7.02 21.19 -4.22
CA ASP A 4 5.59 20.81 -4.11
C ASP A 4 5.32 19.30 -3.92
N ARG A 5 6.33 18.56 -3.42
CA ARG A 5 6.23 17.13 -3.12
C ARG A 5 6.55 16.85 -1.66
N ASN A 6 5.85 15.86 -1.11
CA ASN A 6 6.23 15.27 0.15
C ASN A 6 7.45 14.35 -0.08
N ILE A 7 8.51 14.55 0.69
CA ILE A 7 9.75 13.76 0.60
C ILE A 7 9.69 12.61 1.60
N VAL A 8 9.49 12.98 2.87
CA VAL A 8 9.35 12.06 4.00
C VAL A 8 8.17 12.46 4.88
N ILE A 9 7.64 11.48 5.59
CA ILE A 9 6.72 11.66 6.72
C ILE A 9 7.30 10.99 7.96
N ILE A 10 7.10 11.61 9.11
CA ILE A 10 7.45 11.03 10.40
C ILE A 10 6.18 10.45 11.01
N GLY A 11 6.25 9.20 11.45
CA GLY A 11 5.19 8.54 12.20
C GLY A 11 5.68 8.13 13.59
N ALA A 12 4.84 8.31 14.60
CA ALA A 12 5.07 7.80 15.95
C ALA A 12 3.98 6.78 16.28
N LEU A 13 4.40 5.57 16.64
CA LEU A 13 3.57 4.48 17.10
C LEU A 13 3.90 4.20 18.57
N ARG A 14 3.16 3.27 19.19
CA ARG A 14 3.33 2.96 20.62
C ARG A 14 4.74 2.46 20.93
N ASP A 15 5.28 1.60 20.06
CA ASP A 15 6.52 0.85 20.31
C ASP A 15 7.69 1.28 19.41
N ASP A 16 7.43 2.14 18.42
CA ASP A 16 8.43 2.63 17.49
C ASP A 16 8.07 4.01 16.92
N PHE A 17 9.04 4.62 16.26
CA PHE A 17 8.83 5.77 15.39
C PHE A 17 9.58 5.54 14.08
N ARG A 18 9.13 6.23 13.04
CA ARG A 18 9.51 5.90 11.67
C ARG A 18 9.65 7.11 10.77
N LEU A 19 10.56 7.00 9.81
CA LEU A 19 10.73 7.93 8.71
C LEU A 19 10.33 7.22 7.41
N SER A 20 9.20 7.59 6.80
CA SER A 20 8.69 6.96 5.57
C SER A 20 8.83 7.87 4.36
N PHE A 21 9.34 7.33 3.25
CA PHE A 21 9.63 8.04 2.00
C PHE A 21 8.48 7.85 0.98
N PHE A 22 8.00 8.94 0.36
CA PHE A 22 6.82 8.87 -0.52
C PHE A 22 7.08 8.18 -1.86
N ASN A 23 8.25 8.39 -2.45
CA ASN A 23 8.66 7.79 -3.73
C ASN A 23 9.75 6.75 -3.52
N ALA A 24 9.62 5.91 -2.48
CA ALA A 24 10.64 4.94 -2.09
C ALA A 24 11.06 3.96 -3.19
N ALA A 25 10.21 3.72 -4.19
CA ALA A 25 10.54 2.92 -5.37
C ALA A 25 11.68 3.49 -6.24
N LEU A 26 12.03 4.78 -6.07
CA LEU A 26 13.19 5.40 -6.71
C LEU A 26 14.48 5.26 -5.89
N MET A 27 14.38 4.94 -4.60
CA MET A 27 15.51 4.92 -3.67
C MET A 27 16.40 3.71 -3.94
N LYS A 28 17.72 3.92 -3.91
CA LYS A 28 18.70 2.84 -4.15
C LYS A 28 18.95 1.96 -2.92
N ASP A 29 18.74 2.52 -1.74
CA ASP A 29 18.95 1.87 -0.43
C ASP A 29 20.28 1.08 -0.29
N PRO A 30 21.45 1.71 -0.54
CA PRO A 30 22.74 1.00 -0.48
C PRO A 30 23.07 0.45 0.91
N ASP A 31 22.56 1.07 1.97
CA ASP A 31 22.78 0.63 3.35
C ASP A 31 21.76 -0.44 3.81
N GLY A 32 20.75 -0.74 3.00
CA GLY A 32 19.73 -1.76 3.29
C GLY A 32 18.89 -1.46 4.54
N VAL A 33 18.69 -0.17 4.85
CA VAL A 33 18.01 0.29 6.08
C VAL A 33 16.52 0.51 5.87
N LEU A 34 16.04 0.51 4.62
CA LEU A 34 14.61 0.61 4.38
C LEU A 34 13.94 -0.73 4.64
N GLU A 35 12.84 -0.67 5.39
CA GLU A 35 11.94 -1.76 5.71
C GLU A 35 10.58 -1.53 5.04
N LYS A 36 9.86 -2.62 4.79
CA LYS A 36 8.45 -2.56 4.38
C LYS A 36 7.57 -2.27 5.59
N GLN A 37 6.59 -1.39 5.44
CA GLN A 37 5.56 -1.17 6.47
C GLN A 37 4.74 -2.43 6.78
N GLY A 38 4.56 -3.32 5.80
CA GLY A 38 3.84 -4.57 5.96
C GLY A 38 3.86 -5.43 4.69
N PRO A 39 3.22 -6.61 4.71
CA PRO A 39 3.32 -7.60 3.63
C PRO A 39 2.80 -7.09 2.27
N ASN A 40 1.86 -6.15 2.29
CA ASN A 40 1.29 -5.55 1.07
C ASN A 40 2.08 -4.36 0.53
N THR A 41 3.17 -3.95 1.21
CA THR A 41 4.03 -2.84 0.75
C THR A 41 4.94 -3.34 -0.37
N GLN A 42 4.99 -2.59 -1.48
CA GLN A 42 5.70 -3.05 -2.67
C GLN A 42 7.22 -2.99 -2.48
N HIS A 43 7.71 -1.81 -2.11
CA HIS A 43 9.12 -1.52 -1.87
C HIS A 43 9.31 -1.21 -0.39
N PRO A 44 10.46 -1.57 0.20
CA PRO A 44 10.85 -0.99 1.47
C PRO A 44 10.81 0.54 1.37
N ASP A 45 10.15 1.18 2.31
CA ASP A 45 9.77 2.59 2.21
C ASP A 45 9.97 3.37 3.51
N MET A 46 10.54 2.72 4.51
CA MET A 46 10.56 3.26 5.87
C MET A 46 11.84 2.87 6.60
N ILE A 47 12.43 3.80 7.33
CA ILE A 47 13.41 3.48 8.39
C ILE A 47 12.65 3.41 9.71
N ARG A 48 12.77 2.28 10.42
CA ARG A 48 12.17 2.07 11.74
C ARG A 48 13.17 2.37 12.85
N PHE A 49 12.72 3.02 13.89
CA PHE A 49 13.50 3.29 15.09
C PHE A 49 12.74 2.84 16.34
N THR A 50 13.40 2.10 17.21
CA THR A 50 12.91 1.69 18.53
C THR A 50 13.62 2.43 19.66
N ALA A 51 14.69 3.18 19.37
CA ALA A 51 15.42 3.98 20.33
C ALA A 51 16.02 5.25 19.71
N ASN A 52 16.05 6.34 20.48
CA ASN A 52 16.51 7.66 20.02
C ASN A 52 17.97 7.66 19.53
N ASN A 53 18.83 6.82 20.11
CA ASN A 53 20.24 6.73 19.72
C ASN A 53 20.43 6.13 18.32
N GLN A 54 19.47 5.39 17.78
CA GLN A 54 19.54 4.85 16.42
C GLN A 54 19.48 5.99 15.39
N VAL A 55 18.74 7.07 15.67
CA VAL A 55 18.69 8.25 14.80
C VAL A 55 20.05 8.91 14.69
N ALA A 56 20.75 9.08 15.81
CA ALA A 56 22.10 9.68 15.81
C ALA A 56 23.09 8.80 15.04
N LYS A 57 23.01 7.47 15.18
CA LYS A 57 23.85 6.51 14.44
C LYS A 57 23.58 6.53 12.93
N LEU A 58 22.31 6.62 12.54
CA LEU A 58 21.89 6.62 11.14
C LEU A 58 21.86 8.01 10.51
N LYS A 59 22.22 9.07 11.23
CA LYS A 59 22.19 10.45 10.73
C LYS A 59 22.84 10.60 9.34
N PRO A 60 24.05 10.09 9.07
CA PRO A 60 24.67 10.23 7.74
C PRO A 60 23.86 9.55 6.63
N VAL A 61 23.27 8.39 6.92
CA VAL A 61 22.43 7.64 5.98
C VAL A 61 21.12 8.39 5.71
N ILE A 62 20.48 8.90 6.78
CA ILE A 62 19.25 9.69 6.67
C ILE A 62 19.50 10.94 5.81
N GLU A 63 20.58 11.67 6.05
CA GLU A 63 20.95 12.86 5.26
C GLU A 63 21.18 12.51 3.78
N SER A 64 21.93 11.44 3.51
CA SER A 64 22.16 10.94 2.14
C SER A 64 20.84 10.60 1.43
N TYR A 65 19.93 9.89 2.11
CA TYR A 65 18.65 9.47 1.53
C TYR A 65 17.71 10.66 1.31
N LEU A 66 17.75 11.65 2.19
CA LEU A 66 17.01 12.90 1.99
C LEU A 66 17.52 13.66 0.77
N VAL A 67 18.84 13.76 0.57
CA VAL A 67 19.44 14.39 -0.61
C VAL A 67 19.05 13.67 -1.89
N GLU A 68 19.12 12.33 -1.91
CA GLU A 68 18.68 11.53 -3.05
C GLU A 68 17.19 11.79 -3.37
N ALA A 69 16.32 11.70 -2.38
CA ALA A 69 14.88 11.88 -2.56
C ALA A 69 14.52 13.31 -3.00
N ILE A 70 15.23 14.32 -2.49
CA ILE A 70 15.12 15.73 -2.92
C ILE A 70 15.54 15.86 -4.39
N GLY A 71 16.65 15.24 -4.79
CA GLY A 71 17.13 15.28 -6.18
C GLY A 71 16.09 14.71 -7.17
N TYR A 72 15.40 13.62 -6.81
CA TYR A 72 14.30 13.12 -7.64
C TYR A 72 13.11 14.08 -7.71
N ALA A 73 12.79 14.77 -6.62
CA ALA A 73 11.71 15.75 -6.60
C ALA A 73 12.04 16.96 -7.49
N GLU A 74 13.26 17.49 -7.40
CA GLU A 74 13.76 18.61 -8.23
C GLU A 74 13.80 18.25 -9.71
N ALA A 75 14.27 17.05 -10.05
CA ALA A 75 14.28 16.53 -11.41
C ALA A 75 12.88 16.18 -11.95
N GLY A 76 11.84 16.28 -11.13
CA GLY A 76 10.47 15.95 -11.52
C GLY A 76 10.22 14.45 -11.72
N ILE A 77 11.20 13.58 -11.43
CA ILE A 77 11.15 12.13 -11.65
C ILE A 77 10.07 11.50 -10.75
N LYS A 78 9.32 10.55 -11.31
CA LYS A 78 8.33 9.75 -10.59
C LYS A 78 8.63 8.27 -10.81
N PRO A 79 8.37 7.42 -9.80
CA PRO A 79 8.54 5.99 -9.99
C PRO A 79 7.57 5.45 -11.05
N PRO A 80 7.98 4.43 -11.82
CA PRO A 80 7.09 3.77 -12.76
C PRO A 80 5.90 3.16 -12.01
N LYS A 81 4.73 3.18 -12.64
CA LYS A 81 3.56 2.47 -12.11
C LYS A 81 3.82 0.97 -12.28
N GLN A 82 3.90 0.25 -11.17
CA GLN A 82 3.94 -1.20 -11.19
C GLN A 82 2.53 -1.77 -11.07
N GLU A 83 2.07 -2.42 -12.13
CA GLU A 83 0.85 -3.21 -12.11
C GLU A 83 1.13 -4.56 -11.43
N ARG A 84 0.23 -4.97 -10.54
CA ARG A 84 0.23 -6.31 -9.97
C ARG A 84 -1.15 -6.89 -10.21
N ASP A 85 -1.18 -8.05 -10.84
CA ASP A 85 -2.36 -8.89 -10.83
C ASP A 85 -2.54 -9.42 -9.41
N VAL A 86 -3.70 -9.13 -8.84
CA VAL A 86 -4.14 -9.78 -7.62
C VAL A 86 -5.12 -10.85 -8.05
N GLN A 87 -4.75 -12.11 -7.82
CA GLN A 87 -5.59 -13.25 -8.17
C GLN A 87 -6.93 -13.13 -7.44
N LEU A 88 -8.00 -13.11 -8.24
CA LEU A 88 -9.37 -13.18 -7.76
C LEU A 88 -9.57 -14.56 -7.09
N PRO A 89 -10.06 -14.64 -5.85
CA PRO A 89 -10.40 -15.92 -5.25
C PRO A 89 -11.58 -16.55 -5.99
N ASP A 90 -11.58 -17.88 -6.08
CA ASP A 90 -12.60 -18.64 -6.81
C ASP A 90 -14.02 -18.28 -6.37
N GLU A 91 -14.25 -18.08 -5.07
CA GLU A 91 -15.59 -17.72 -4.56
C GLU A 91 -16.07 -16.35 -5.04
N LEU A 92 -15.13 -15.41 -5.30
CA LEU A 92 -15.50 -14.14 -5.90
C LEU A 92 -15.84 -14.32 -7.38
N LEU A 93 -15.09 -15.14 -8.12
CA LEU A 93 -15.41 -15.44 -9.52
C LEU A 93 -16.81 -16.06 -9.63
N GLU A 94 -17.11 -17.08 -8.82
CA GLU A 94 -18.43 -17.73 -8.78
C GLU A 94 -19.56 -16.74 -8.46
N ALA A 95 -19.33 -15.81 -7.52
CA ALA A 95 -20.32 -14.80 -7.16
C ALA A 95 -20.56 -13.79 -8.30
N LEU A 96 -19.50 -13.37 -9.02
CA LEU A 96 -19.62 -12.46 -10.16
C LEU A 96 -20.28 -13.16 -11.36
N GLU A 97 -20.03 -14.46 -11.56
CA GLU A 97 -20.73 -15.24 -12.59
C GLU A 97 -22.23 -15.43 -12.28
N SER A 98 -22.59 -15.51 -10.99
CA SER A 98 -23.97 -15.76 -10.55
C SER A 98 -24.82 -14.50 -10.37
N ASP A 99 -24.21 -13.33 -10.18
CA ASP A 99 -24.89 -12.03 -9.99
C ASP A 99 -24.35 -10.98 -10.99
N PRO A 100 -25.02 -10.80 -12.14
CA PRO A 100 -24.59 -9.83 -13.15
C PRO A 100 -24.55 -8.38 -12.66
N GLU A 101 -25.43 -7.98 -11.73
CA GLU A 101 -25.46 -6.62 -11.17
C GLU A 101 -24.22 -6.39 -10.29
N LEU A 102 -23.85 -7.40 -9.49
CA LEU A 102 -22.62 -7.39 -8.71
C LEU A 102 -21.39 -7.33 -9.62
N ALA A 103 -21.38 -8.10 -10.72
CA ALA A 103 -20.29 -8.13 -11.68
C ALA A 103 -20.05 -6.77 -12.34
N GLU A 104 -21.10 -6.18 -12.90
CA GLU A 104 -21.02 -4.86 -13.52
C GLU A 104 -20.50 -3.80 -12.54
N SER A 105 -21.05 -3.81 -11.32
CA SER A 105 -20.63 -2.87 -10.29
C SER A 105 -19.19 -3.09 -9.85
N PHE A 106 -18.75 -4.34 -9.67
CA PHE A 106 -17.38 -4.67 -9.28
C PHE A 106 -16.37 -4.26 -10.36
N TYR A 107 -16.63 -4.58 -11.62
CA TYR A 107 -15.73 -4.20 -12.72
C TYR A 107 -15.77 -2.70 -13.02
N GLY A 108 -16.85 -2.00 -12.67
CA GLY A 108 -16.93 -0.53 -12.70
C GLY A 108 -16.11 0.18 -11.61
N LEU A 109 -15.66 -0.53 -10.57
CA LEU A 109 -14.80 0.05 -9.54
C LEU A 109 -13.43 0.41 -10.09
N THR A 110 -12.79 1.44 -9.50
CA THR A 110 -11.38 1.73 -9.80
C THR A 110 -10.49 0.53 -9.47
N PRO A 111 -9.34 0.33 -10.17
CA PRO A 111 -8.45 -0.78 -9.90
C PRO A 111 -8.03 -0.89 -8.43
N GLY A 112 -7.84 0.24 -7.74
CA GLY A 112 -7.53 0.26 -6.31
C GLY A 112 -8.65 -0.27 -5.42
N ARG A 113 -9.91 0.02 -5.75
CA ARG A 113 -11.08 -0.48 -5.02
C ARG A 113 -11.32 -1.96 -5.28
N GLN A 114 -11.20 -2.44 -6.52
CA GLN A 114 -11.22 -3.87 -6.82
C GLN A 114 -10.15 -4.60 -6.00
N ARG A 115 -8.91 -4.08 -6.03
CA ARG A 115 -7.79 -4.64 -5.27
C ARG A 115 -8.05 -4.68 -3.77
N SER A 116 -8.74 -3.69 -3.21
CA SER A 116 -9.13 -3.66 -1.79
C SER A 116 -9.99 -4.86 -1.41
N TYR A 117 -10.97 -5.23 -2.24
CA TYR A 117 -11.80 -6.41 -2.02
C TYR A 117 -10.99 -7.70 -2.13
N VAL A 118 -10.18 -7.84 -3.18
CA VAL A 118 -9.38 -9.04 -3.39
C VAL A 118 -8.38 -9.26 -2.24
N ILE A 119 -7.70 -8.21 -1.76
CA ILE A 119 -6.82 -8.29 -0.59
C ILE A 119 -7.59 -8.71 0.66
N ASN A 120 -8.79 -8.14 0.87
CA ASN A 120 -9.60 -8.52 2.02
C ASN A 120 -10.02 -9.98 1.94
N LEU A 121 -10.49 -10.46 0.80
CA LEU A 121 -10.90 -11.85 0.62
C LEU A 121 -9.73 -12.83 0.75
N ASN A 122 -8.60 -12.56 0.12
CA ASN A 122 -7.40 -13.41 0.19
C ASN A 122 -6.76 -13.46 1.59
N SER A 123 -7.09 -12.51 2.48
CA SER A 123 -6.69 -12.60 3.89
C SER A 123 -7.44 -13.69 4.68
N ALA A 124 -8.61 -14.14 4.20
CA ALA A 124 -9.37 -15.23 4.81
C ALA A 124 -8.93 -16.58 4.22
N LYS A 125 -8.42 -17.46 5.07
CA LYS A 125 -7.96 -18.80 4.66
C LYS A 125 -9.10 -19.77 4.32
N LYS A 126 -10.25 -19.62 5.00
CA LYS A 126 -11.42 -20.50 4.84
C LYS A 126 -12.37 -20.00 3.76
N ALA A 127 -12.85 -20.89 2.91
CA ALA A 127 -13.78 -20.59 1.82
C ALA A 127 -15.08 -19.97 2.34
N GLU A 128 -15.66 -20.53 3.41
CA GLU A 128 -16.93 -20.07 3.99
C GLU A 128 -16.82 -18.63 4.51
N THR A 129 -15.63 -18.24 4.98
CA THR A 129 -15.37 -16.86 5.40
C THR A 129 -15.27 -15.90 4.22
N ARG A 130 -14.74 -16.36 3.07
CA ARG A 130 -14.70 -15.56 1.83
C ARG A 130 -16.13 -15.33 1.31
N VAL A 131 -16.95 -16.37 1.23
CA VAL A 131 -18.37 -16.27 0.84
C VAL A 131 -19.13 -15.28 1.72
N SER A 132 -19.06 -15.44 3.06
CA SER A 132 -19.75 -14.52 3.98
C SER A 132 -19.26 -13.07 3.87
N ARG A 133 -17.99 -12.85 3.50
CA ARG A 133 -17.46 -11.50 3.23
C ARG A 133 -18.03 -10.93 1.92
N ILE A 134 -18.11 -11.74 0.86
CA ILE A 134 -18.67 -11.32 -0.44
C ILE A 134 -20.11 -10.85 -0.26
N GLU A 135 -20.94 -11.61 0.46
CA GLU A 135 -22.33 -11.22 0.76
C GLU A 135 -22.41 -9.85 1.44
N LYS A 136 -21.56 -9.60 2.45
CA LYS A 136 -21.49 -8.32 3.16
C LYS A 136 -20.91 -7.18 2.32
N PHE A 137 -20.16 -7.50 1.28
CA PHE A 137 -19.55 -6.53 0.40
C PHE A 137 -20.47 -6.06 -0.71
N ARG A 138 -21.52 -6.82 -1.03
CA ARG A 138 -22.46 -6.51 -2.12
C ARG A 138 -22.91 -5.06 -2.11
N ASP A 139 -23.53 -4.60 -1.01
CA ASP A 139 -24.06 -3.23 -0.91
C ASP A 139 -22.97 -2.16 -1.10
N LYS A 140 -21.75 -2.42 -0.62
CA LYS A 140 -20.63 -1.50 -0.81
C LYS A 140 -20.14 -1.48 -2.25
N ILE A 141 -20.09 -2.63 -2.91
CA ILE A 141 -19.69 -2.76 -4.31
C ILE A 141 -20.69 -2.01 -5.19
N LEU A 142 -21.99 -2.20 -4.96
CA LEU A 142 -23.05 -1.46 -5.66
C LEU A 142 -22.97 0.06 -5.40
N ALA A 143 -22.61 0.46 -4.18
CA ALA A 143 -22.38 1.86 -3.85
C ALA A 143 -21.05 2.43 -4.40
N GLY A 144 -20.28 1.65 -5.17
CA GLY A 144 -19.01 2.08 -5.76
C GLY A 144 -17.87 2.24 -4.74
N LYS A 145 -18.01 1.71 -3.53
CA LYS A 145 -17.05 1.87 -2.42
C LYS A 145 -15.98 0.79 -2.42
N GLY A 146 -14.88 1.03 -1.69
CA GLY A 146 -13.89 0.00 -1.37
C GLY A 146 -14.26 -0.81 -0.12
N ALA A 147 -13.65 -2.00 0.06
CA ALA A 147 -13.97 -2.90 1.18
C ALA A 147 -13.87 -2.23 2.57
N MET A 148 -12.87 -1.37 2.75
CA MET A 148 -12.57 -0.66 3.99
C MET A 148 -13.16 0.77 4.06
N GLU A 149 -13.81 1.22 3.00
CA GLU A 149 -14.45 2.55 2.98
C GLU A 149 -15.74 2.52 3.80
N ARG A 150 -16.02 3.64 4.47
CA ARG A 150 -17.22 3.85 5.29
C ARG A 150 -18.36 4.37 4.43
#